data_AF-A0A0C9R8E8-F1
#
_entry.id   AF-A0A0C9R8E8-F1
#
_cell.length_a   1.000
_cell.length_b   1.000
_cell.length_c   1.000
_cell.angle_alpha   90.00
_cell.angle_beta   90.00
_cell.angle_gamma   90.00
#
_symmetry.space_group_name_H-M   'P 1'
#
loop_
_entity.id
_entity.type
_entity.pdbx_description
1 polymer ?
#
loop_
_entity_poly.entity_id
_entity_poly.type
_entity_poly.pdbx_seq_one_letter_code
_entity_poly.pdbx_strand_id
1 'polypeptide(L)'
;MAHGPGMVFHVVNLIVMVLMPMVVIHVKESGFSLIGSMYVCMLYAILFLKLWSYVQVNMWCRVSAKKSTSQTRMRRQSLSYNNLQASSVHQSSSELDEVWHDANGSSLLVQYPDNLHIGDLFYYILAPTLCYELNFPRTQRIRKRFLIKRIFEVFVGCQVVMSLCQQWMIPSVKNSLIPFTNMDVAKAAERLLKLAIPNHLMWLCFFYLSFHSALNLMGELLHFADRNFYCDWWNANNIDTFWRTWNMPVHRWAVR
;
A
#
# COMPACT_ATOMS: atom_id res chain seq x y z
N MET A 1 -8.03 -28.63 -6.03
CA MET A 1 -8.12 -28.12 -7.43
C MET A 1 -9.35 -27.21 -7.70
N ALA A 2 -10.20 -26.88 -6.73
CA ALA A 2 -11.39 -26.04 -6.95
C ALA A 2 -11.16 -24.50 -6.89
N HIS A 3 -9.94 -24.02 -7.20
CA HIS A 3 -9.58 -22.59 -7.13
C HIS A 3 -9.44 -21.92 -8.52
N GLY A 4 -9.53 -22.69 -9.60
CA GLY A 4 -9.24 -22.24 -10.97
C GLY A 4 -10.08 -21.07 -11.47
N PRO A 5 -11.42 -21.15 -11.49
CA PRO A 5 -12.23 -20.14 -12.19
C PRO A 5 -12.19 -18.77 -11.52
N GLY A 6 -12.29 -18.71 -10.18
CA GLY A 6 -12.26 -17.45 -9.44
C GLY A 6 -10.92 -16.70 -9.57
N MET A 7 -9.81 -17.44 -9.57
CA MET A 7 -8.48 -16.83 -9.77
C MET A 7 -8.35 -16.27 -11.19
N VAL A 8 -8.84 -16.98 -12.20
CA VAL A 8 -8.84 -16.53 -13.59
C VAL A 8 -9.65 -15.23 -13.73
N PHE A 9 -10.84 -15.15 -13.14
CA PHE A 9 -11.63 -13.90 -13.14
C PHE A 9 -10.89 -12.72 -12.50
N HIS A 10 -10.21 -12.94 -11.37
CA HIS A 10 -9.41 -11.88 -10.74
C HIS A 10 -8.24 -11.44 -11.62
N VAL A 11 -7.50 -12.38 -12.22
CA VAL A 11 -6.37 -12.05 -13.12
C VAL A 11 -6.86 -11.27 -14.33
N VAL A 12 -7.94 -11.71 -14.99
CA VAL A 12 -8.53 -11.02 -16.13
C VAL A 12 -8.98 -9.60 -15.74
N ASN A 13 -9.66 -9.45 -14.60
CA ASN A 13 -10.09 -8.15 -14.10
C ASN A 13 -8.90 -7.20 -13.86
N LEU A 14 -7.81 -7.69 -13.26
CA LEU A 14 -6.62 -6.88 -13.01
C LEU A 14 -5.90 -6.47 -14.30
N ILE A 15 -5.83 -7.36 -15.29
CA ILE A 15 -5.27 -7.05 -16.62
C ILE A 15 -6.11 -5.97 -17.30
N VAL A 16 -7.43 -6.14 -17.35
CA VAL A 16 -8.34 -5.16 -17.96
C VAL A 16 -8.21 -3.81 -17.25
N MET A 17 -8.13 -3.81 -15.92
CA MET A 17 -7.99 -2.59 -15.13
C MET A 17 -6.71 -1.81 -15.48
N VAL A 18 -5.57 -2.47 -15.63
CA VAL A 18 -4.31 -1.80 -16.01
C VAL A 18 -4.30 -1.34 -17.47
N LEU A 19 -4.90 -2.10 -18.39
CA LEU A 19 -4.95 -1.75 -19.81
C LEU A 19 -5.94 -0.62 -20.12
N MET A 20 -7.05 -0.54 -19.38
CA MET A 20 -8.12 0.45 -19.60
C MET A 20 -7.62 1.89 -19.71
N PRO A 21 -6.85 2.47 -18.75
CA PRO A 21 -6.37 3.84 -18.87
C PRO A 21 -5.43 4.01 -20.07
N MET A 22 -4.58 3.03 -20.39
CA MET A 22 -3.67 3.11 -21.53
C MET A 22 -4.42 3.18 -22.86
N VAL A 23 -5.45 2.35 -23.03
CA VAL A 23 -6.29 2.36 -24.24
C VAL A 23 -7.09 3.66 -24.34
N VAL A 24 -7.69 4.13 -23.24
CA VAL A 24 -8.49 5.35 -23.24
C VAL A 24 -7.65 6.58 -23.55
N ILE A 25 -6.45 6.70 -22.97
CA ILE A 25 -5.53 7.81 -23.23
C ILE A 25 -5.06 7.79 -24.69
N HIS A 26 -4.80 6.60 -25.24
CA HIS A 26 -4.35 6.47 -26.63
C HIS A 26 -5.46 6.79 -27.65
N VAL A 27 -6.70 6.37 -27.39
CA VAL A 27 -7.84 6.62 -28.30
C VAL A 27 -8.35 8.06 -28.22
N LYS A 28 -8.27 8.70 -27.05
CA LYS A 28 -8.70 10.10 -26.85
C LYS A 28 -7.51 11.06 -26.77
N GLU A 29 -6.80 11.21 -27.88
CA GLU A 29 -5.59 12.05 -27.97
C GLU A 29 -5.83 13.53 -27.59
N SER A 30 -7.04 14.07 -27.78
CA SER A 30 -7.34 15.50 -27.57
C SER A 30 -7.87 15.86 -26.18
N GLY A 31 -8.16 14.87 -25.32
CA GLY A 31 -8.88 15.11 -24.06
C GLY A 31 -8.02 15.22 -22.79
N PHE A 32 -6.79 14.70 -22.80
CA PHE A 32 -5.98 14.56 -21.58
C PHE A 32 -4.69 15.35 -21.64
N SER A 33 -4.41 16.11 -20.57
CA SER A 33 -3.07 16.67 -20.37
C SER A 33 -2.07 15.54 -20.06
N LEU A 34 -0.79 15.75 -20.37
CA LEU A 34 0.28 14.79 -20.06
C LEU A 34 0.33 14.48 -18.55
N ILE A 35 0.25 15.52 -17.72
CA ILE A 35 0.26 15.39 -16.25
C ILE A 35 -0.96 14.61 -15.76
N GLY A 36 -2.15 14.89 -16.31
CA GLY A 36 -3.36 14.15 -15.98
C GLY A 36 -3.26 12.68 -16.35
N SER A 37 -2.71 12.38 -17.53
CA SER A 37 -2.46 11.01 -18.01
C SER A 37 -1.51 10.26 -17.08
N MET A 38 -0.37 10.87 -16.71
CA MET A 38 0.58 10.28 -15.75
C MET A 38 -0.08 9.99 -14.40
N TYR A 39 -0.89 10.92 -13.89
CA TYR A 39 -1.60 10.76 -12.62
C TYR A 39 -2.63 9.63 -12.65
N VAL A 40 -3.43 9.54 -13.73
CA VAL A 40 -4.39 8.44 -13.91
C VAL A 40 -3.67 7.09 -13.96
N CYS A 41 -2.60 6.97 -14.74
CA CYS A 41 -1.80 5.75 -14.80
C CYS A 41 -1.24 5.37 -13.43
N MET A 42 -0.74 6.34 -12.65
CA MET A 42 -0.24 6.11 -11.30
C MET A 42 -1.34 5.59 -10.36
N LEU A 43 -2.55 6.16 -10.39
CA LEU A 43 -3.68 5.70 -9.57
C LEU A 43 -4.08 4.25 -9.91
N TYR A 44 -4.14 3.91 -11.20
CA TYR A 44 -4.45 2.56 -11.64
C TYR A 44 -3.35 1.56 -11.28
N ALA A 45 -2.08 1.96 -11.34
CA ALA A 45 -0.97 1.14 -10.85
C ALA A 45 -1.09 0.87 -9.34
N ILE A 46 -1.39 1.89 -8.53
CA ILE A 46 -1.62 1.72 -7.08
C ILE A 46 -2.81 0.79 -6.82
N LEU A 47 -3.91 0.98 -7.56
CA LEU A 47 -5.11 0.15 -7.43
C LEU A 47 -4.82 -1.32 -7.78
N PHE A 48 -4.02 -1.56 -8.82
CA PHE A 48 -3.55 -2.89 -9.18
C PHE A 48 -2.78 -3.57 -8.03
N LEU A 49 -1.78 -2.89 -7.46
CA LEU A 49 -0.97 -3.44 -6.36
C LEU A 49 -1.85 -3.77 -5.15
N LYS A 50 -2.80 -2.88 -4.82
CA LYS A 50 -3.75 -3.08 -3.72
C LYS A 50 -4.67 -4.27 -3.96
N LEU A 51 -5.34 -4.33 -5.11
CA LEU A 51 -6.27 -5.41 -5.41
C LEU A 51 -5.58 -6.76 -5.54
N TRP A 52 -4.36 -6.79 -6.07
CA TRP A 52 -3.54 -8.00 -6.07
C TRP A 52 -3.30 -8.53 -4.65
N SER A 53 -2.85 -7.65 -3.74
CA SER A 53 -2.63 -8.01 -2.34
C SER A 53 -3.92 -8.47 -1.64
N TYR A 54 -5.04 -7.78 -1.89
CA TYR A 54 -6.35 -8.15 -1.37
C TYR A 54 -6.78 -9.56 -1.79
N VAL A 55 -6.62 -9.89 -3.09
CA VAL A 55 -6.98 -11.22 -3.61
C VAL A 55 -6.11 -12.31 -3.00
N GLN A 56 -4.80 -12.10 -2.91
CA GLN A 56 -3.86 -13.08 -2.35
C GLN A 56 -4.12 -13.37 -0.87
N VAL A 57 -4.27 -12.34 -0.05
CA VAL A 57 -4.47 -12.49 1.39
C VAL A 57 -5.81 -13.17 1.69
N ASN A 58 -6.89 -12.78 1.00
CA ASN A 58 -8.19 -13.46 1.14
C ASN A 58 -8.16 -14.90 0.65
N MET A 59 -7.41 -15.18 -0.42
CA MET A 59 -7.18 -16.55 -0.89
C MET A 59 -6.49 -17.37 0.21
N TRP A 60 -5.43 -16.84 0.83
CA TRP A 60 -4.71 -17.52 1.89
C TRP A 60 -5.58 -17.77 3.12
N CYS A 61 -6.32 -16.77 3.60
CA CYS A 61 -7.27 -16.91 4.72
C CYS A 61 -8.32 -17.99 4.44
N ARG A 62 -8.89 -18.01 3.24
CA ARG A 62 -9.87 -19.02 2.82
C ARG A 62 -9.29 -20.44 2.80
N VAL A 63 -8.05 -20.61 2.34
CA VAL A 63 -7.37 -21.92 2.34
C VAL A 63 -7.09 -22.37 3.77
N SER A 64 -6.61 -21.47 4.62
CA SER A 64 -6.35 -21.76 6.04
C SER A 64 -7.62 -22.12 6.80
N ALA A 65 -8.74 -21.42 6.56
CA ALA A 65 -10.04 -21.75 7.15
C ALA A 65 -10.50 -23.16 6.77
N LYS A 66 -10.41 -23.54 5.49
CA LYS A 66 -10.77 -24.90 5.02
C LYS A 66 -9.91 -25.98 5.67
N LYS A 67 -8.60 -25.75 5.83
CA LYS A 67 -7.68 -26.67 6.51
C LYS A 67 -8.06 -26.86 7.97
N SER A 68 -8.38 -25.76 8.68
CA SER A 68 -8.84 -25.80 10.08
C SER A 68 -10.13 -26.61 10.23
N THR A 69 -11.15 -26.36 9.39
CA THR A 69 -12.40 -27.14 9.40
C THR A 69 -12.15 -28.62 9.14
N SER A 70 -11.25 -28.95 8.21
CA SER A 70 -10.88 -30.34 7.90
C SER A 70 -10.15 -31.02 9.07
N GLN A 71 -9.23 -30.34 9.75
CA GLN A 71 -8.54 -30.87 10.93
C GLN A 71 -9.48 -31.04 12.12
N THR A 72 -10.37 -30.09 12.38
CA THR A 72 -11.40 -30.19 13.43
C THR A 72 -12.35 -31.35 13.15
N ARG A 73 -12.70 -31.59 11.88
CA ARG A 73 -13.52 -32.74 11.48
C ARG A 73 -12.80 -34.08 11.68
N MET A 74 -11.49 -34.16 11.38
CA MET A 74 -10.68 -35.35 11.67
C MET A 74 -10.49 -35.59 13.17
N ARG A 75 -10.25 -34.53 13.96
CA ARG A 75 -10.19 -34.61 15.43
C ARG A 75 -11.50 -35.08 16.05
N ARG A 76 -12.65 -34.65 15.51
CA ARG A 76 -13.97 -35.16 15.92
C ARG A 76 -14.17 -36.63 15.55
N GLN A 77 -13.64 -37.09 14.41
CA GLN A 77 -13.72 -38.50 14.01
C GLN A 77 -12.82 -39.42 14.85
N SER A 78 -11.68 -38.93 15.37
CA SER A 78 -10.82 -39.70 16.28
C SER A 78 -11.32 -39.79 17.73
N LEU A 79 -12.42 -39.12 18.09
CA LEU A 79 -13.00 -39.09 19.44
C LEU A 79 -14.10 -40.14 19.68
N SER A 80 -14.27 -41.11 18.77
CA SER A 80 -15.39 -42.07 18.79
C SER A 80 -15.13 -43.42 19.50
N TYR A 81 -14.01 -43.61 20.21
CA TYR A 81 -13.76 -44.88 20.93
C TYR A 81 -13.71 -44.74 22.47
N ASN A 82 -13.51 -43.54 23.02
CA ASN A 82 -13.36 -43.35 24.48
C ASN A 82 -14.66 -42.91 25.20
N ASN A 83 -15.73 -42.60 24.46
CA ASN A 83 -17.01 -42.15 25.07
C ASN A 83 -17.94 -43.29 25.52
N LEU A 84 -17.52 -44.56 25.43
CA LEU A 84 -18.20 -45.71 26.06
C LEU A 84 -17.52 -46.14 27.37
N GLN A 85 -16.42 -45.51 27.77
CA GLN A 85 -15.68 -45.85 29.00
C GLN A 85 -15.58 -44.68 30.00
N ALA A 86 -16.05 -43.48 29.62
CA ALA A 86 -15.98 -42.28 30.46
C ALA A 86 -17.27 -41.97 31.25
N SER A 87 -18.30 -42.83 31.20
CA SER A 87 -19.51 -42.70 32.03
C SER A 87 -19.32 -43.17 33.48
N SER A 88 -18.10 -43.59 33.88
CA SER A 88 -17.82 -44.12 35.22
C SER A 88 -16.78 -43.35 36.03
N VAL A 89 -16.31 -42.18 35.58
CA VAL A 89 -15.33 -41.39 36.36
C VAL A 89 -15.80 -39.94 36.45
N HIS A 90 -16.72 -39.72 37.39
CA HIS A 90 -16.89 -38.41 38.00
C HIS A 90 -15.59 -37.96 38.68
N GLN A 91 -15.41 -36.64 38.75
CA GLN A 91 -14.49 -35.86 39.59
C GLN A 91 -13.06 -35.64 39.07
N SER A 92 -12.68 -34.34 39.09
CA SER A 92 -11.34 -33.74 38.89
C SER A 92 -10.96 -33.31 37.46
N SER A 93 -11.28 -32.05 37.12
CA SER A 93 -10.48 -31.17 36.25
C SER A 93 -11.13 -29.80 36.14
N SER A 94 -11.34 -29.18 37.29
CA SER A 94 -11.72 -27.77 37.45
C SER A 94 -10.47 -26.88 37.55
N GLU A 95 -9.53 -26.98 36.59
CA GLU A 95 -8.25 -26.23 36.63
C GLU A 95 -7.67 -25.85 35.23
N LEU A 96 -8.49 -25.73 34.18
CA LEU A 96 -8.00 -25.29 32.85
C LEU A 96 -8.76 -24.10 32.23
N ASP A 97 -9.70 -23.50 32.96
CA ASP A 97 -10.48 -22.33 32.48
C ASP A 97 -9.96 -20.97 33.01
N GLU A 98 -8.86 -20.93 33.77
CA GLU A 98 -8.32 -19.68 34.34
C GLU A 98 -7.32 -18.91 33.43
N VAL A 99 -7.22 -19.21 32.14
CA VAL A 99 -6.30 -18.49 31.22
C VAL A 99 -7.03 -17.56 30.22
N TRP A 100 -8.37 -17.50 30.23
CA TRP A 100 -9.13 -16.62 29.31
C TRP A 100 -9.68 -15.34 29.94
N HIS A 101 -9.23 -14.97 31.15
CA HIS A 101 -9.69 -13.78 31.86
C HIS A 101 -8.65 -12.63 31.94
N ASP A 102 -7.78 -12.49 30.94
CA ASP A 102 -6.94 -11.29 30.77
C ASP A 102 -7.02 -10.76 29.32
N ALA A 103 -8.04 -9.95 29.03
CA ALA A 103 -8.00 -8.82 28.09
C ALA A 103 -9.41 -8.23 27.88
N ASN A 104 -9.94 -7.55 28.90
CA ASN A 104 -11.21 -6.82 28.80
C ASN A 104 -11.05 -5.50 27.99
N GLY A 105 -10.48 -5.57 26.77
CA GLY A 105 -10.17 -4.41 25.93
C GLY A 105 -9.64 -4.70 24.52
N SER A 106 -9.44 -5.95 24.10
CA SER A 106 -9.17 -6.29 22.71
C SER A 106 -10.50 -6.36 21.96
N SER A 107 -10.80 -5.32 21.18
CA SER A 107 -11.82 -5.37 20.14
C SER A 107 -11.72 -6.71 19.40
N LEU A 108 -12.80 -7.49 19.36
CA LEU A 108 -12.89 -8.76 18.63
C LEU A 108 -12.21 -8.61 17.26
N LEU A 109 -11.05 -9.26 17.09
CA LEU A 109 -10.30 -9.16 15.85
C LEU A 109 -11.12 -9.75 14.71
N VAL A 110 -11.25 -9.02 13.60
CA VAL A 110 -12.02 -9.48 12.44
C VAL A 110 -11.33 -10.71 11.87
N GLN A 111 -12.09 -11.80 11.72
CA GLN A 111 -11.64 -13.04 11.12
C GLN A 111 -12.34 -13.27 9.79
N TYR A 112 -11.73 -14.09 8.93
CA TYR A 112 -12.41 -14.52 7.70
C TYR A 112 -13.57 -15.45 8.07
N PRO A 113 -14.79 -15.27 7.52
CA PRO A 113 -15.16 -14.46 6.34
C PRO A 113 -15.70 -13.04 6.65
N ASP A 114 -15.73 -12.61 7.90
CA ASP A 114 -16.38 -11.36 8.32
C ASP A 114 -15.66 -10.09 7.82
N ASN A 115 -14.48 -10.23 7.21
CA ASN A 115 -13.73 -9.13 6.60
C ASN A 115 -14.21 -8.73 5.18
N LEU A 116 -15.18 -9.46 4.61
CA LEU A 116 -15.63 -9.28 3.22
C LEU A 116 -16.69 -8.17 3.06
N HIS A 117 -16.65 -7.14 3.90
CA HIS A 117 -17.55 -5.99 3.80
C HIS A 117 -17.01 -4.94 2.82
N ILE A 118 -17.92 -4.31 2.07
CA ILE A 118 -17.59 -3.24 1.12
C ILE A 118 -16.92 -2.05 1.83
N GLY A 119 -17.33 -1.76 3.07
CA GLY A 119 -16.72 -0.71 3.90
C GLY A 119 -15.23 -0.95 4.18
N ASP A 120 -14.84 -2.18 4.50
CA ASP A 120 -13.45 -2.55 4.76
C ASP A 120 -12.60 -2.51 3.49
N LEU A 121 -13.20 -2.87 2.35
CA LEU A 121 -12.56 -2.75 1.04
C LEU A 121 -12.27 -1.27 0.70
N PHE A 122 -13.25 -0.38 0.85
CA PHE A 122 -13.04 1.05 0.59
C PHE A 122 -12.04 1.67 1.56
N TYR A 123 -12.08 1.28 2.83
CA TYR A 123 -11.07 1.68 3.81
C TYR A 123 -9.66 1.30 3.34
N TYR A 124 -9.48 0.05 2.92
CA TYR A 124 -8.19 -0.42 2.42
C TYR A 124 -7.74 0.27 1.12
N ILE A 125 -8.67 0.54 0.19
CA ILE A 125 -8.35 1.26 -1.06
C ILE A 125 -7.77 2.64 -0.74
N LEU A 126 -8.31 3.35 0.25
CA LEU A 126 -7.85 4.67 0.67
C LEU A 126 -6.64 4.64 1.60
N ALA A 127 -6.44 3.56 2.38
CA ALA A 127 -5.34 3.45 3.33
C ALA A 127 -3.97 3.63 2.67
N PRO A 128 -3.01 4.34 3.30
CA PRO A 128 -1.69 4.62 2.72
C PRO A 128 -0.74 3.41 2.79
N THR A 129 -1.21 2.21 2.46
CA THR A 129 -0.46 0.96 2.42
C THR A 129 -0.85 0.14 1.19
N LEU A 130 0.09 -0.64 0.66
CA LEU A 130 -0.16 -1.53 -0.47
C LEU A 130 -0.43 -2.98 -0.05
N CYS A 131 -0.05 -3.36 1.17
CA CYS A 131 -0.29 -4.70 1.69
C CYS A 131 -1.63 -4.76 2.41
N TYR A 132 -2.53 -5.64 1.97
CA TYR A 132 -3.80 -5.88 2.66
C TYR A 132 -3.56 -6.69 3.93
N GLU A 133 -4.20 -6.28 5.01
CA GLU A 133 -4.26 -7.02 6.27
C GLU A 133 -5.70 -6.95 6.80
N LEU A 134 -6.13 -7.98 7.54
CA LEU A 134 -7.50 -8.04 8.04
C LEU A 134 -7.75 -6.97 9.12
N ASN A 135 -6.75 -6.75 9.97
CA ASN A 135 -6.84 -5.84 11.11
C ASN A 135 -5.69 -4.84 11.06
N PHE A 136 -5.95 -3.66 10.52
CA PHE A 136 -4.97 -2.58 10.53
C PHE A 136 -4.88 -1.92 11.90
N PRO A 137 -3.67 -1.56 12.38
CA PRO A 137 -3.54 -0.84 13.64
C PRO A 137 -4.15 0.56 13.49
N ARG A 138 -5.08 0.91 14.38
CA ARG A 138 -5.82 2.18 14.35
C ARG A 138 -5.41 3.13 15.46
N THR A 139 -5.36 4.42 15.16
CA THR A 139 -5.18 5.46 16.17
C THR A 139 -6.50 5.76 16.87
N GLN A 140 -6.45 5.98 18.19
CA GLN A 140 -7.65 6.24 19.01
C GLN A 140 -8.35 7.59 18.72
N ARG A 141 -7.61 8.59 18.23
CA ARG A 141 -8.14 9.94 17.99
C ARG A 141 -7.39 10.66 16.87
N ILE A 142 -8.10 11.56 16.17
CA ILE A 142 -7.50 12.54 15.25
C ILE A 142 -6.81 13.65 16.04
N ARG A 143 -5.50 13.77 15.89
CA ARG A 143 -4.66 14.86 16.43
C ARG A 143 -4.81 16.09 15.52
N LYS A 144 -5.84 16.91 15.76
CA LYS A 144 -6.18 18.10 14.95
C LYS A 144 -4.98 19.02 14.65
N ARG A 145 -4.11 19.28 15.62
CA ARG A 145 -2.89 20.10 15.42
C ARG A 145 -1.92 19.46 14.41
N PHE A 146 -1.72 18.15 14.50
CA PHE A 146 -0.92 17.40 13.54
C PHE A 146 -1.57 17.43 12.16
N LEU A 147 -2.88 17.18 12.09
CA LEU A 147 -3.64 17.20 10.84
C LEU A 147 -3.54 18.55 10.11
N ILE A 148 -3.83 19.66 10.80
CA ILE A 148 -3.76 21.02 10.21
C ILE A 148 -2.35 21.33 9.75
N LYS A 149 -1.32 20.97 10.54
CA LYS A 149 0.09 21.13 10.13
C LYS A 149 0.38 20.38 8.83
N ARG A 150 -0.05 19.12 8.71
CA ARG A 150 0.12 18.31 7.49
C ARG A 150 -0.62 18.89 6.28
N ILE A 151 -1.86 19.38 6.47
CA ILE A 151 -2.63 20.05 5.41
C ILE A 151 -1.88 21.30 4.92
N PHE A 152 -1.39 22.13 5.84
CA PHE A 152 -0.64 23.33 5.50
C PHE A 152 0.65 23.00 4.76
N GLU A 153 1.42 21.99 5.23
CA GLU A 153 2.61 21.52 4.53
C GLU A 153 2.31 21.01 3.12
N VAL A 154 1.22 20.27 2.91
CA VAL A 154 0.83 19.82 1.57
C VAL A 154 0.49 21.01 0.67
N PHE A 155 -0.31 21.96 1.16
CA PHE A 155 -0.69 23.13 0.39
C PHE A 155 0.52 24.00 0.01
N VAL A 156 1.35 24.36 0.99
CA VAL A 156 2.55 25.19 0.76
C VAL A 156 3.58 24.42 -0.07
N GLY A 157 3.78 23.12 0.21
CA GLY A 157 4.70 22.27 -0.53
C GLY A 157 4.33 22.15 -2.00
N CYS A 158 3.04 21.99 -2.33
CA CYS A 158 2.54 22.05 -3.70
C CYS A 158 2.89 23.39 -4.38
N GLN A 159 2.69 24.52 -3.69
CA GLN A 159 3.01 25.84 -4.26
C GLN A 159 4.52 26.04 -4.49
N VAL A 160 5.37 25.55 -3.58
CA VAL A 160 6.82 25.58 -3.72
C VAL A 160 7.26 24.73 -4.91
N VAL A 161 6.75 23.50 -5.03
CA VAL A 161 7.05 22.60 -6.15
C VAL A 161 6.61 23.22 -7.48
N MET A 162 5.43 23.83 -7.54
CA MET A 162 4.95 24.54 -8.74
C MET A 162 5.84 25.73 -9.09
N SER A 163 6.27 26.51 -8.09
CA SER A 163 7.16 27.66 -8.27
C SER A 163 8.55 27.24 -8.77
N LEU A 164 9.14 26.21 -8.16
CA LEU A 164 10.42 25.63 -8.59
C LEU A 164 10.34 25.06 -10.01
N CYS A 165 9.24 24.38 -10.35
CA CYS A 165 8.96 23.93 -11.70
C CYS A 165 8.97 25.09 -12.70
N GLN A 166 8.17 26.14 -12.43
CA GLN A 166 7.99 27.25 -13.37
C GLN A 166 9.23 28.12 -13.52
N GLN A 167 9.90 28.46 -12.41
CA GLN A 167 10.99 29.43 -12.41
C GLN A 167 12.34 28.80 -12.72
N TRP A 168 12.57 27.53 -12.32
CA TRP A 168 13.87 26.89 -12.43
C TRP A 168 13.88 25.72 -13.41
N MET A 169 12.96 24.75 -13.25
CA MET A 169 12.96 23.54 -14.07
C MET A 169 12.66 23.85 -15.55
N ILE A 170 11.56 24.54 -15.83
CA ILE A 170 11.11 24.80 -17.21
C ILE A 170 12.17 25.58 -18.02
N PRO A 171 12.76 26.70 -17.52
CA PRO A 171 13.82 27.40 -18.23
C PRO A 171 15.07 26.54 -18.43
N SER A 172 15.46 25.77 -17.41
CA SER A 172 16.62 24.88 -17.49
C SER A 172 16.46 23.79 -18.56
N VAL A 173 15.28 23.16 -18.62
CA VAL A 173 14.94 22.15 -19.63
C VAL A 173 14.87 22.76 -21.03
N LYS A 174 14.18 23.90 -21.22
CA LYS A 174 14.08 24.57 -22.52
C LYS A 174 15.46 24.96 -23.08
N ASN A 175 16.33 25.49 -22.23
CA ASN A 175 17.69 25.85 -22.61
C ASN A 175 18.57 24.62 -22.95
N SER A 176 18.24 23.47 -22.37
CA SER A 176 18.98 22.21 -22.59
C SER A 176 18.48 21.44 -23.82
N LEU A 177 17.20 21.57 -24.20
CA LEU A 177 16.61 20.86 -25.35
C LEU A 177 17.27 21.21 -26.70
N ILE A 178 17.62 22.49 -26.90
CA ILE A 178 18.21 22.99 -28.15
C ILE A 178 19.53 22.26 -28.51
N PRO A 179 20.52 22.12 -27.60
CA PRO A 179 21.75 21.38 -27.89
C PRO A 179 21.61 19.86 -27.96
N PHE A 180 20.62 19.24 -27.29
CA PHE A 180 20.38 17.78 -27.41
C PHE A 180 20.02 17.38 -28.85
N THR A 181 19.27 18.23 -29.56
CA THR A 181 18.88 17.99 -30.96
C THR A 181 20.06 18.09 -31.93
N ASN A 182 21.10 18.85 -31.58
CA ASN A 182 22.26 19.10 -32.45
C ASN A 182 23.41 18.08 -32.30
N MET A 183 23.20 16.99 -31.54
CA MET A 183 24.14 15.85 -31.35
C MET A 183 25.56 16.21 -30.86
N ASP A 184 25.75 17.35 -30.21
CA ASP A 184 27.02 17.70 -29.56
C ASP A 184 27.06 17.12 -28.14
N VAL A 185 27.70 15.95 -28.00
CA VAL A 185 27.76 15.18 -26.75
C VAL A 185 28.41 15.99 -25.60
N ALA A 186 29.41 16.82 -25.91
CA ALA A 186 30.10 17.62 -24.89
C ALA A 186 29.18 18.71 -24.32
N LYS A 187 28.46 19.42 -25.20
CA LYS A 187 27.45 20.41 -24.78
C LYS A 187 26.25 19.75 -24.10
N ALA A 188 25.83 18.57 -24.55
CA ALA A 188 24.75 17.83 -23.92
C ALA A 188 25.10 17.41 -22.47
N ALA A 189 26.34 16.94 -22.24
CA ALA A 189 26.82 16.58 -20.91
C ALA A 189 26.88 17.79 -19.95
N GLU A 190 27.38 18.94 -20.43
CA GLU A 190 27.40 20.20 -19.65
C GLU A 190 25.98 20.61 -19.22
N ARG A 191 25.01 20.50 -20.14
CA ARG A 191 23.61 20.87 -19.88
C ARG A 191 22.91 19.88 -18.95
N LEU A 192 23.20 18.58 -19.08
CA LEU A 192 22.70 17.56 -18.16
C LEU A 192 23.19 17.79 -16.73
N LEU A 193 24.46 18.17 -16.55
CA LEU A 193 25.02 18.48 -15.24
C LEU A 193 24.33 19.71 -14.60
N LYS A 194 24.02 20.74 -15.41
CA LYS A 194 23.25 21.91 -14.97
C LYS A 194 21.81 21.57 -14.57
N LEU A 195 21.23 20.52 -15.16
CA LEU A 195 19.90 20.03 -14.83
C LEU A 195 19.88 19.16 -13.56
N ALA A 196 21.01 18.56 -13.17
CA ALA A 196 21.07 17.63 -12.04
C ALA A 196 20.63 18.26 -10.71
N ILE A 197 21.06 19.50 -10.43
CA ILE A 197 20.73 20.22 -9.19
C ILE A 197 19.22 20.48 -9.07
N PRO A 198 18.56 21.18 -10.01
CA PRO A 198 17.12 21.42 -9.92
C PRO A 198 16.32 20.11 -9.95
N ASN A 199 16.78 19.10 -10.70
CA ASN A 199 16.14 17.77 -10.69
C ASN A 199 16.20 17.09 -9.33
N HIS A 200 17.37 17.09 -8.69
CA HIS A 200 17.52 16.47 -7.37
C HIS A 200 16.69 17.21 -6.31
N LEU A 201 16.72 18.54 -6.32
CA LEU A 201 15.89 19.34 -5.41
C LEU A 201 14.40 19.07 -5.60
N MET A 202 13.93 19.04 -6.85
CA MET A 202 12.53 18.71 -7.16
C MET A 202 12.15 17.32 -6.67
N TRP A 203 13.04 16.33 -6.85
CA TRP A 203 12.82 14.97 -6.36
C TRP A 203 12.72 14.92 -4.83
N LEU A 204 13.59 15.64 -4.10
CA LEU A 204 13.54 15.73 -2.63
C LEU A 204 12.25 16.41 -2.14
N CYS A 205 11.84 17.52 -2.77
CA CYS A 205 10.59 18.20 -2.44
C CYS A 205 9.38 17.28 -2.70
N PHE A 206 9.36 16.57 -3.83
CA PHE A 206 8.30 15.62 -4.16
C PHE A 206 8.26 14.45 -3.18
N PHE A 207 9.43 13.93 -2.77
CA PHE A 207 9.55 12.88 -1.77
C PHE A 207 8.92 13.31 -0.45
N TYR A 208 9.32 14.48 0.07
CA TYR A 208 8.78 15.02 1.32
C TYR A 208 7.27 15.25 1.22
N LEU A 209 6.82 15.90 0.15
CA LEU A 209 5.41 16.20 -0.06
C LEU A 209 4.55 14.92 -0.11
N SER A 210 5.01 13.90 -0.84
CA SER A 210 4.27 12.66 -1.03
C SER A 210 4.36 11.75 0.20
N PHE A 211 5.56 11.29 0.56
CA PHE A 211 5.75 10.25 1.58
C PHE A 211 5.67 10.79 3.00
N HIS A 212 6.13 12.01 3.24
CA HIS A 212 6.10 12.58 4.58
C HIS A 212 4.79 13.33 4.85
N SER A 213 4.38 14.28 4.02
CA SER A 213 3.21 15.11 4.33
C SER A 213 1.90 14.47 3.88
N ALA A 214 1.76 14.04 2.62
CA ALA A 214 0.51 13.52 2.08
C ALA A 214 0.12 12.14 2.66
N LEU A 215 1.03 11.17 2.76
CA LEU A 215 0.71 9.87 3.36
C LEU A 215 0.41 9.97 4.86
N ASN A 216 1.10 10.85 5.61
CA ASN A 216 0.74 11.09 7.02
C ASN A 216 -0.60 11.82 7.17
N LEU A 217 -0.92 12.73 6.25
CA LEU A 217 -2.23 13.36 6.18
C LEU A 217 -3.32 12.31 5.97
N MET A 218 -3.17 11.46 4.94
CA MET A 218 -4.08 10.37 4.65
C MET A 218 -4.20 9.40 5.84
N GLY A 219 -3.07 9.04 6.45
CA GLY A 219 -3.04 8.16 7.62
C GLY A 219 -3.74 8.75 8.84
N GLU A 220 -3.60 10.06 9.10
CA GLU A 220 -4.33 10.71 10.19
C GLU A 220 -5.84 10.79 9.91
N LEU A 221 -6.25 11.10 8.68
CA LEU A 221 -7.66 11.14 8.26
C LEU A 221 -8.35 9.78 8.38
N LEU A 222 -7.63 8.70 8.06
CA LEU A 222 -8.14 7.32 8.09
C LEU A 222 -7.90 6.61 9.42
N HIS A 223 -7.43 7.31 10.45
CA HIS A 223 -7.00 6.70 11.72
C HIS A 223 -5.99 5.56 11.56
N PHE A 224 -5.16 5.58 10.51
CA PHE A 224 -4.13 4.58 10.26
C PHE A 224 -2.90 4.86 11.13
N ALA A 225 -2.51 3.86 11.94
CA ALA A 225 -1.42 4.00 12.90
C ALA A 225 -0.04 3.60 12.34
N ASP A 226 0.03 2.71 11.36
CA ASP A 226 1.31 2.32 10.75
C ASP A 226 1.82 3.41 9.80
N ARG A 227 2.63 4.33 10.32
CA ARG A 227 3.11 5.50 9.56
C ARG A 227 4.56 5.38 9.12
N ASN A 228 5.09 4.17 9.10
CA ASN A 228 6.43 3.90 8.60
C ASN A 228 6.42 3.78 7.06
N PHE A 229 6.30 4.93 6.39
CA PHE A 229 6.29 5.01 4.92
C PHE A 229 7.68 5.01 4.29
N TYR A 230 8.71 5.38 5.06
CA TYR A 230 10.11 5.42 4.64
C TYR A 230 11.01 5.33 5.88
N CYS A 231 12.22 4.81 5.70
CA CYS A 231 13.28 4.79 6.72
C CYS A 231 14.38 5.82 6.36
N ASP A 232 15.48 5.84 7.11
CA ASP A 232 16.60 6.80 6.95
C ASP A 232 17.45 6.53 5.69
N TRP A 233 16.83 6.56 4.51
CA TRP A 233 17.43 6.25 3.21
C TRP A 233 18.55 7.20 2.82
N TRP A 234 18.58 8.42 3.37
CA TRP A 234 19.66 9.39 3.17
C TRP A 234 20.97 8.96 3.85
N ASN A 235 20.91 8.08 4.85
CA ASN A 235 22.06 7.49 5.52
C ASN A 235 22.45 6.12 4.93
N ALA A 236 21.85 5.72 3.80
CA ALA A 236 22.15 4.44 3.16
C ALA A 236 23.62 4.40 2.69
N ASN A 237 24.35 3.39 3.13
CA ASN A 237 25.76 3.16 2.78
C ASN A 237 25.95 2.50 1.41
N ASN A 238 24.89 1.92 0.84
CA ASN A 238 24.89 1.28 -0.47
C ASN A 238 23.53 1.45 -1.17
N ILE A 239 23.51 1.17 -2.47
CA ILE A 239 22.31 1.35 -3.31
C ILE A 239 21.20 0.35 -2.94
N ASP A 240 21.55 -0.85 -2.47
CA ASP A 240 20.56 -1.84 -1.99
C ASP A 240 19.76 -1.29 -0.81
N THR A 241 20.45 -0.77 0.20
CA THR A 241 19.82 -0.18 1.39
C THR A 241 18.93 0.99 1.00
N PHE A 242 19.35 1.85 0.07
CA PHE A 242 18.52 2.93 -0.45
C PHE A 242 17.19 2.40 -1.04
N TRP A 243 17.25 1.42 -1.93
CA TRP A 243 16.05 0.86 -2.58
C TRP A 243 15.06 0.20 -1.60
N ARG A 244 15.57 -0.31 -0.49
CA ARG A 244 14.76 -0.97 0.55
C ARG A 244 14.14 -0.01 1.57
N THR A 245 14.66 1.23 1.65
CA THR A 245 14.32 2.18 2.72
C THR A 245 13.55 3.41 2.25
N TRP A 246 13.65 3.80 0.98
CA TRP A 246 13.03 5.04 0.49
C TRP A 246 11.49 4.95 0.41
N ASN A 247 10.93 3.81 0.01
CA ASN A 247 9.49 3.62 -0.19
C ASN A 247 9.06 2.28 0.41
N MET A 248 8.79 2.31 1.71
CA MET A 248 8.44 1.11 2.47
C MET A 248 7.15 0.45 1.99
N PRO A 249 6.06 1.17 1.62
CA PRO A 249 4.86 0.53 1.09
C PRO A 249 5.12 -0.35 -0.14
N VAL A 250 5.90 0.14 -1.10
CA VAL A 250 6.25 -0.64 -2.31
C VAL A 250 7.24 -1.74 -1.98
N HIS A 251 8.26 -1.46 -1.16
CA HIS A 251 9.25 -2.48 -0.78
C HIS A 251 8.59 -3.65 -0.05
N ARG A 252 7.73 -3.38 0.94
CA ARG A 252 6.99 -4.42 1.69
C ARG A 252 6.06 -5.22 0.78
N TRP A 253 5.43 -4.58 -0.22
CA TRP A 253 4.60 -5.27 -1.20
C TRP A 253 5.42 -6.19 -2.10
N ALA A 254 6.59 -5.75 -2.56
CA ALA A 254 7.45 -6.53 -3.45
C ALA A 254 8.09 -7.75 -2.75
N VAL A 255 8.30 -7.69 -1.43
CA VAL A 255 8.90 -8.77 -0.63
C VAL A 255 7.87 -9.82 -0.20
N ARG A 256 6.59 -9.46 -0.12
CA ARG A 256 5.50 -10.29 0.44
C ARG A 256 4.87 -11.18 -0.62
#